data_AF-A0A932VCH7-F1
#
_entry.id   AF-A0A932VCH7-F1
#
_cell.length_a   1.000
_cell.length_b   1.000
_cell.length_c   1.000
_cell.angle_alpha   90.00
_cell.angle_beta   90.00
_cell.angle_gamma   90.00
#
_symmetry.space_group_name_H-M   'P 1'
#
loop_
_entity.id
_entity.type
_entity.pdbx_description
1 polymer ?
#
loop_
_entity_poly.entity_id
_entity_poly.type
_entity_poly.pdbx_seq_one_letter_code
_entity_poly.pdbx_strand_id
1 'polypeptide(L)'
;MKSGNKSKLKKRPGPTTEAKAHPWRPCPLGKHWVRAHPRNRVSSKGKPFTQQMPGTCREGRSHLDHLYRDEIHEVAAQNFSKLTGPPASDDFEFKAKGNRYDELIRGWTMYWNDVLRPKVPLDPDIVKALIATESGFNPKARNGLRGKMGARGLMQVLNQSVQLLKDPKEMGDHFVNLDNDDMTDPNLSICAGIRWLFRKKQLLEANSKKSLSWRDAIIKYKKAEKKHIDRFDEYYRKLKRIK
;
A
#
# COMPACT_ATOMS: atom_id res chain seq x y z
N MET A 1 -45.12 -34.13 3.66
CA MET A 1 -43.87 -34.17 2.86
C MET A 1 -43.37 -32.74 2.64
N LYS A 2 -42.17 -32.41 3.14
CA LYS A 2 -41.56 -31.09 3.00
C LYS A 2 -40.86 -31.03 1.63
N SER A 3 -41.31 -30.17 0.70
CA SER A 3 -40.52 -29.86 -0.51
C SER A 3 -39.86 -28.49 -0.33
N GLY A 4 -38.52 -28.53 -0.36
CA GLY A 4 -37.65 -27.39 -0.07
C GLY A 4 -37.63 -26.37 -1.19
N ASN A 5 -37.76 -25.11 -0.80
CA ASN A 5 -37.65 -23.94 -1.67
C ASN A 5 -36.16 -23.71 -1.99
N LYS A 6 -35.70 -24.10 -3.19
CA LYS A 6 -34.34 -23.82 -3.66
C LYS A 6 -34.23 -22.35 -4.07
N SER A 7 -33.63 -21.53 -3.21
CA SER A 7 -33.25 -20.16 -3.52
C SER A 7 -32.32 -20.13 -4.74
N LYS A 8 -32.79 -19.58 -5.86
CA LYS A 8 -31.96 -19.27 -7.03
C LYS A 8 -30.92 -18.21 -6.61
N LEU A 9 -29.67 -18.63 -6.41
CA LEU A 9 -28.54 -17.69 -6.37
C LEU A 9 -28.54 -16.93 -7.71
N LYS A 10 -28.84 -15.63 -7.67
CA LYS A 10 -28.59 -14.73 -8.79
C LYS A 10 -27.08 -14.76 -9.06
N LYS A 11 -26.67 -15.35 -10.19
CA LYS A 11 -25.32 -15.20 -10.73
C LYS A 11 -25.06 -13.71 -10.89
N ARG A 12 -24.01 -13.20 -10.23
CA ARG A 12 -23.52 -11.83 -10.45
C ARG A 12 -23.20 -11.68 -11.95
N PRO A 13 -23.61 -10.58 -12.59
CA PRO A 13 -23.22 -10.33 -13.98
C PRO A 13 -21.69 -10.32 -14.05
N GLY A 14 -21.14 -11.09 -14.99
CA GLY A 14 -19.71 -11.03 -15.31
C GLY A 14 -19.35 -9.64 -15.82
N PRO A 15 -18.17 -9.10 -15.52
CA PRO A 15 -17.78 -7.78 -16.01
C PRO A 15 -17.58 -7.84 -17.53
N THR A 16 -18.50 -7.23 -18.27
CA THR A 16 -18.33 -6.85 -19.67
C THR A 16 -17.76 -5.43 -19.75
N THR A 17 -16.86 -5.22 -20.72
CA THR A 17 -16.06 -4.01 -21.01
C THR A 17 -15.04 -3.63 -19.95
N GLU A 18 -13.77 -3.48 -20.38
CA GLU A 18 -12.58 -3.25 -19.56
C GLU A 18 -12.84 -2.30 -18.38
N ALA A 19 -12.99 -2.87 -17.18
CA ALA A 19 -13.16 -2.08 -15.98
C ALA A 19 -11.91 -1.18 -15.82
N LYS A 20 -12.10 0.14 -15.87
CA LYS A 20 -10.99 1.09 -15.86
C LYS A 20 -10.29 1.04 -14.50
N ALA A 21 -8.98 0.81 -14.53
CA ALA A 21 -8.11 1.00 -13.38
C ALA A 21 -8.07 2.48 -12.98
N HIS A 22 -7.56 2.79 -11.78
CA HIS A 22 -7.29 4.17 -11.38
C HIS A 22 -6.45 4.89 -12.45
N PRO A 23 -6.70 6.16 -12.80
CA PRO A 23 -6.02 6.84 -13.91
C PRO A 23 -4.49 6.91 -13.82
N TRP A 24 -3.94 6.81 -12.61
CA TRP A 24 -2.49 6.78 -12.41
C TRP A 24 -1.84 5.44 -12.73
N ARG A 25 -2.64 4.38 -12.88
CA ARG A 25 -2.12 3.05 -13.20
C ARG A 25 -1.81 2.94 -14.68
N PRO A 26 -0.62 2.41 -15.04
CA PRO A 26 -0.24 2.22 -16.43
C PRO A 26 -1.06 1.12 -17.13
N CYS A 27 -1.63 0.18 -16.35
CA CYS A 27 -2.33 -0.98 -16.88
C CYS A 27 -3.80 -1.01 -16.46
N PRO A 28 -4.69 -1.56 -17.32
CA PRO A 28 -6.09 -1.76 -16.98
C PRO A 28 -6.25 -2.88 -15.94
N LEU A 29 -7.45 -3.01 -15.36
CA LEU A 29 -7.74 -4.04 -14.37
C LEU A 29 -7.52 -5.45 -14.92
N GLY A 30 -6.98 -6.33 -14.08
CA GLY A 30 -6.57 -7.69 -14.46
C GLY A 30 -5.19 -7.76 -15.13
N LYS A 31 -4.58 -6.64 -15.49
CA LYS A 31 -3.19 -6.56 -15.97
C LYS A 31 -2.30 -5.86 -14.95
N HIS A 32 -0.98 -6.05 -15.09
CA HIS A 32 0.02 -5.38 -14.28
C HIS A 32 1.21 -4.94 -15.13
N TRP A 33 1.88 -3.88 -14.71
CA TRP A 33 3.08 -3.39 -15.38
C TRP A 33 4.27 -4.29 -15.07
N VAL A 34 5.05 -4.58 -16.12
CA VAL A 34 6.36 -5.19 -16.01
C VAL A 34 7.36 -4.22 -16.61
N ARG A 35 8.39 -3.86 -15.83
CA ARG A 35 9.39 -2.88 -16.26
C ARG A 35 10.22 -3.38 -17.44
N ALA A 36 10.80 -2.43 -18.17
CA ALA A 36 11.77 -2.75 -19.21
C ALA A 36 12.95 -3.54 -18.63
N HIS A 37 13.38 -4.60 -19.32
CA HIS A 37 14.47 -5.46 -18.85
C HIS A 37 15.24 -6.10 -20.01
N PRO A 38 16.53 -6.39 -19.82
CA PRO A 38 17.30 -7.17 -20.76
C PRO A 38 16.81 -8.62 -20.75
N ARG A 39 16.72 -9.24 -21.94
CA ARG A 39 16.42 -10.65 -22.11
C ARG A 39 17.47 -11.30 -22.98
N ASN A 40 18.13 -12.33 -22.45
CA ASN A 40 19.06 -13.14 -23.22
C ASN A 40 18.27 -14.02 -24.21
N ARG A 41 18.70 -14.00 -25.46
CA ARG A 41 18.15 -14.79 -26.56
C ARG A 41 19.27 -15.43 -27.35
N VAL A 42 18.92 -16.45 -28.11
CA VAL A 42 19.82 -17.09 -29.07
C VAL A 42 19.31 -16.79 -30.46
N SER A 43 20.20 -16.30 -31.33
CA SER A 43 19.87 -16.08 -32.74
C SER A 43 19.63 -17.41 -33.46
N SER A 44 19.04 -17.37 -34.66
CA SER A 44 18.89 -18.55 -35.52
C SER A 44 20.22 -19.24 -35.86
N LYS A 45 21.34 -18.54 -35.73
CA LYS A 45 22.71 -19.05 -35.92
C LYS A 45 23.37 -19.55 -34.63
N GLY A 46 22.62 -19.74 -33.55
CA GLY A 46 23.15 -20.23 -32.27
C GLY A 46 23.94 -19.22 -31.43
N LYS A 47 24.10 -17.97 -31.89
CA LYS A 47 24.85 -16.93 -31.15
C LYS A 47 23.97 -16.28 -30.08
N PRO A 48 24.40 -16.23 -28.80
CA PRO A 48 23.69 -15.53 -27.74
C PRO A 48 23.77 -14.01 -27.95
N PHE A 49 22.68 -13.31 -27.61
CA PHE A 49 22.63 -11.86 -27.58
C PHE A 49 21.62 -11.39 -26.52
N THR A 50 21.74 -10.13 -26.11
CA THR A 50 20.81 -9.51 -25.16
C THR A 50 19.89 -8.54 -25.91
N GLN A 51 18.58 -8.77 -25.80
CA GLN A 51 17.57 -7.88 -26.34
C GLN A 51 16.96 -7.03 -25.21
N GLN A 52 16.85 -5.72 -25.40
CA GLN A 52 16.13 -4.88 -24.47
C GLN A 52 14.63 -5.02 -24.70
N MET A 53 13.90 -5.54 -23.72
CA MET A 53 12.44 -5.62 -23.77
C MET A 53 11.87 -4.32 -23.21
N PRO A 54 10.95 -3.63 -23.93
CA PRO A 54 10.27 -2.46 -23.39
C PRO A 54 9.35 -2.85 -22.23
N GLY A 55 9.01 -1.87 -21.40
CA GLY A 55 7.99 -2.04 -20.36
C GLY A 55 6.63 -2.31 -21.00
N THR A 56 5.85 -3.21 -20.42
CA THR A 56 4.56 -3.62 -20.98
C THR A 56 3.61 -4.09 -19.89
N CYS A 57 2.31 -3.95 -20.15
CA CYS A 57 1.29 -4.62 -19.37
C CYS A 57 1.29 -6.12 -19.66
N ARG A 58 1.12 -6.94 -18.61
CA ARG A 58 0.96 -8.39 -18.66
C ARG A 58 -0.32 -8.81 -17.97
N GLU A 59 -0.95 -9.85 -18.48
CA GLU A 59 -2.08 -10.48 -17.82
C GLU A 59 -1.66 -10.95 -16.43
N GLY A 60 -2.46 -10.61 -15.42
CA GLY A 60 -2.34 -11.15 -14.08
C GLY A 60 -2.81 -12.60 -14.03
N ARG A 61 -2.43 -13.30 -12.97
CA ARG A 61 -2.95 -14.67 -12.70
C ARG A 61 -4.44 -14.68 -12.35
N SER A 62 -4.97 -13.53 -11.95
CA SER A 62 -6.36 -13.29 -11.58
C SER A 62 -6.85 -12.03 -12.29
N HIS A 63 -8.15 -11.96 -12.62
CA HIS A 63 -8.81 -10.74 -13.08
C HIS A 63 -9.06 -9.73 -11.93
N LEU A 64 -8.40 -9.94 -10.80
CA LEU A 64 -8.55 -9.11 -9.61
C LEU A 64 -7.64 -7.88 -9.70
N ASP A 65 -8.01 -6.84 -8.96
CA ASP A 65 -7.22 -5.62 -8.86
C ASP A 65 -5.99 -5.84 -7.95
N HIS A 66 -4.86 -6.21 -8.53
CA HIS A 66 -3.58 -6.31 -7.83
C HIS A 66 -2.63 -5.19 -8.27
N LEU A 67 -1.97 -4.55 -7.31
CA LEU A 67 -0.77 -3.75 -7.51
C LEU A 67 0.48 -4.61 -7.28
N TYR A 68 1.35 -4.65 -8.28
CA TYR A 68 2.63 -5.36 -8.22
C TYR A 68 3.80 -4.39 -8.05
N ARG A 69 4.93 -4.89 -7.58
CA ARG A 69 6.18 -4.13 -7.38
C ARG A 69 6.51 -3.14 -8.50
N ASP A 70 6.64 -3.62 -9.73
CA ASP A 70 7.04 -2.78 -10.87
C ASP A 70 6.00 -1.69 -11.15
N GLU A 71 4.73 -2.02 -11.03
CA GLU A 71 3.64 -1.06 -11.20
C GLU A 71 3.62 0.01 -10.10
N ILE A 72 3.89 -0.37 -8.84
CA ILE A 72 3.98 0.58 -7.71
C ILE A 72 5.13 1.57 -7.95
N HIS A 73 6.27 1.12 -8.48
CA HIS A 73 7.34 2.04 -8.88
C HIS A 73 6.94 2.95 -10.04
N GLU A 74 6.28 2.40 -11.06
CA GLU A 74 5.83 3.17 -12.22
C GLU A 74 4.82 4.26 -11.85
N VAL A 75 3.82 3.92 -11.01
CA VAL A 75 2.83 4.88 -10.52
C VAL A 75 3.52 6.03 -9.80
N ALA A 76 4.47 5.74 -8.91
CA ALA A 76 5.19 6.76 -8.17
C ALA A 76 6.02 7.66 -9.11
N ALA A 77 6.79 7.05 -10.01
CA ALA A 77 7.67 7.75 -10.95
C ALA A 77 6.92 8.71 -11.87
N GLN A 78 5.74 8.31 -12.37
CA GLN A 78 4.95 9.13 -13.30
C GLN A 78 4.13 10.23 -12.62
N ASN A 79 3.82 10.08 -11.32
CA ASN A 79 2.77 10.87 -10.70
C ASN A 79 3.16 11.68 -9.47
N PHE A 80 4.19 11.31 -8.71
CA PHE A 80 4.33 11.88 -7.35
C PHE A 80 5.11 13.18 -7.28
N SER A 81 6.13 13.36 -8.13
CA SER A 81 6.98 14.56 -8.14
C SER A 81 6.24 15.85 -8.50
N LYS A 82 5.12 15.74 -9.22
CA LYS A 82 4.26 16.88 -9.61
C LYS A 82 3.25 17.28 -8.54
N LEU A 83 3.15 16.55 -7.43
CA LEU A 83 2.15 16.79 -6.39
C LEU A 83 2.68 17.78 -5.34
N THR A 84 1.82 18.68 -4.86
CA THR A 84 2.14 19.69 -3.84
C THR A 84 1.25 19.54 -2.59
N GLY A 85 1.56 20.27 -1.49
CA GLY A 85 0.77 20.28 -0.23
C GLY A 85 1.36 19.48 0.96
N PRO A 86 0.56 18.70 1.73
CA PRO A 86 1.03 17.89 2.87
C PRO A 86 1.70 16.54 2.49
N PRO A 87 2.64 16.00 3.28
CA PRO A 87 2.88 16.34 4.67
C PRO A 87 3.74 17.60 4.84
N ALA A 88 3.69 18.20 6.03
CA ALA A 88 4.60 19.26 6.41
C ALA A 88 6.05 18.74 6.51
N SER A 89 7.02 19.59 6.14
CA SER A 89 8.44 19.24 6.08
C SER A 89 9.09 19.35 7.46
N ASP A 90 9.15 18.25 8.21
CA ASP A 90 9.88 18.09 9.47
C ASP A 90 10.52 16.68 9.55
N ASP A 91 11.81 16.63 9.88
CA ASP A 91 12.54 15.36 10.04
C ASP A 91 12.40 14.77 11.46
N PHE A 92 11.78 15.49 12.39
CA PHE A 92 11.72 15.19 13.84
C PHE A 92 13.09 14.84 14.43
N GLU A 93 14.15 15.49 13.93
CA GLU A 93 15.55 15.30 14.34
C GLU A 93 16.10 13.88 14.10
N PHE A 94 15.39 13.03 13.34
CA PHE A 94 15.88 11.70 12.98
C PHE A 94 17.04 11.78 11.97
N LYS A 95 18.07 10.98 12.20
CA LYS A 95 19.23 10.85 11.30
C LYS A 95 18.85 10.44 9.88
N ALA A 96 17.81 9.63 9.73
CA ALA A 96 17.39 9.08 8.43
C ALA A 96 16.62 10.06 7.54
N LYS A 97 16.39 11.31 8.00
CA LYS A 97 15.78 12.43 7.27
C LYS A 97 14.43 12.08 6.63
N GLY A 98 13.34 12.29 7.38
CA GLY A 98 11.98 11.96 6.96
C GLY A 98 11.47 12.71 5.73
N ASN A 99 11.91 13.95 5.50
CA ASN A 99 11.43 14.79 4.40
C ASN A 99 11.66 14.18 3.02
N ARG A 100 12.67 13.32 2.88
CA ARG A 100 12.96 12.62 1.62
C ARG A 100 11.85 11.66 1.17
N TYR A 101 10.91 11.34 2.05
CA TYR A 101 9.79 10.46 1.77
C TYR A 101 8.47 11.22 1.54
N ASP A 102 8.47 12.54 1.61
CA ASP A 102 7.24 13.35 1.58
C ASP A 102 6.47 13.17 0.27
N GLU A 103 7.15 13.08 -0.87
CA GLU A 103 6.52 12.81 -2.17
C GLU A 103 5.82 11.44 -2.19
N LEU A 104 6.48 10.41 -1.66
CA LEU A 104 5.90 9.06 -1.59
C LEU A 104 4.71 9.01 -0.62
N ILE A 105 4.83 9.65 0.54
CA ILE A 105 3.77 9.74 1.55
C ILE A 105 2.55 10.44 0.96
N ARG A 106 2.76 11.60 0.33
CA ARG A 106 1.73 12.39 -0.36
C ARG A 106 1.05 11.58 -1.46
N GLY A 107 1.84 11.03 -2.38
CA GLY A 107 1.35 10.30 -3.54
C GLY A 107 0.52 9.09 -3.16
N TRP A 108 1.02 8.23 -2.27
CA TRP A 108 0.27 7.05 -1.85
C TRP A 108 -0.95 7.37 -0.99
N THR A 109 -0.89 8.41 -0.18
CA THR A 109 -2.06 8.84 0.60
C THR A 109 -3.16 9.32 -0.33
N MET A 110 -2.82 10.15 -1.33
CA MET A 110 -3.77 10.61 -2.35
C MET A 110 -4.34 9.44 -3.15
N TYR A 111 -3.48 8.57 -3.68
CA TYR A 111 -3.90 7.38 -4.41
C TYR A 111 -4.91 6.52 -3.64
N TRP A 112 -4.60 6.19 -2.38
CA TRP A 112 -5.49 5.32 -1.59
C TRP A 112 -6.77 6.03 -1.14
N ASN A 113 -6.74 7.34 -0.90
CA ASN A 113 -7.95 8.13 -0.68
C ASN A 113 -8.88 8.09 -1.90
N ASP A 114 -8.34 8.22 -3.11
CA ASP A 114 -9.12 8.26 -4.35
C ASP A 114 -9.71 6.88 -4.70
N VAL A 115 -8.92 5.82 -4.49
CA VAL A 115 -9.33 4.44 -4.74
C VAL A 115 -10.37 3.97 -3.71
N LEU A 116 -10.12 4.17 -2.41
CA LEU A 116 -10.94 3.58 -1.35
C LEU A 116 -12.05 4.52 -0.84
N ARG A 117 -11.99 5.81 -1.18
CA ARG A 117 -13.00 6.84 -0.88
C ARG A 117 -13.54 6.77 0.56
N PRO A 118 -12.65 6.87 1.57
CA PRO A 118 -13.09 6.81 2.96
C PRO A 118 -13.96 8.03 3.29
N LYS A 119 -14.87 7.90 4.27
CA LYS A 119 -15.70 9.04 4.72
C LYS A 119 -14.87 10.25 5.18
N VAL A 120 -13.73 9.96 5.82
CA VAL A 120 -12.74 10.97 6.20
C VAL A 120 -11.43 10.58 5.51
N PRO A 121 -10.92 11.39 4.57
CA PRO A 121 -9.64 11.14 3.92
C PRO A 121 -8.50 10.99 4.92
N LEU A 122 -7.55 10.11 4.64
CA LEU A 122 -6.30 10.00 5.38
C LEU A 122 -5.46 11.25 5.14
N ASP A 123 -5.01 11.90 6.22
CA ASP A 123 -4.09 13.04 6.17
C ASP A 123 -2.65 12.52 6.00
N PRO A 124 -1.87 12.99 5.00
CA PRO A 124 -0.47 12.60 4.83
C PRO A 124 0.39 12.88 6.09
N ASP A 125 0.06 13.88 6.90
CA ASP A 125 0.75 14.17 8.16
C ASP A 125 0.61 13.02 9.17
N ILE A 126 -0.52 12.31 9.17
CA ILE A 126 -0.73 11.10 10.00
C ILE A 126 0.24 10.01 9.56
N VAL A 127 0.42 9.81 8.27
CA VAL A 127 1.33 8.78 7.74
C VAL A 127 2.78 9.11 8.09
N LYS A 128 3.18 10.38 7.97
CA LYS A 128 4.53 10.82 8.33
C LYS A 128 4.82 10.62 9.82
N ALA A 129 3.89 11.03 10.70
CA ALA A 129 4.00 10.79 12.14
C ALA A 129 4.02 9.29 12.49
N LEU A 130 3.26 8.46 11.76
CA LEU A 130 3.30 7.01 11.92
C LEU A 130 4.68 6.45 11.57
N ILE A 131 5.24 6.78 10.38
CA ILE A 131 6.57 6.31 9.97
C ILE A 131 7.64 6.74 10.97
N ALA A 132 7.59 7.98 11.44
CA ALA A 132 8.50 8.50 12.45
C ALA A 132 8.49 7.66 13.73
N THR A 133 7.32 7.25 14.21
CA THR A 133 7.19 6.43 15.42
C THR A 133 7.37 4.93 15.22
N GLU A 134 7.28 4.43 13.98
CA GLU A 134 7.50 3.02 13.64
C GLU A 134 8.97 2.71 13.38
N SER A 135 9.65 3.55 12.60
CA SER A 135 10.99 3.25 12.10
C SER A 135 12.01 4.36 12.33
N GLY A 136 11.58 5.54 12.81
CA GLY A 136 12.42 6.73 12.80
C GLY A 136 12.94 7.04 11.40
N PHE A 137 12.13 6.77 10.37
CA PHE A 137 12.45 6.90 8.96
C PHE A 137 13.56 5.97 8.42
N ASN A 138 13.93 4.93 9.17
CA ASN A 138 14.89 3.92 8.70
C ASN A 138 14.19 2.87 7.81
N PRO A 139 14.48 2.81 6.50
CA PRO A 139 13.81 1.87 5.60
C PRO A 139 14.25 0.41 5.83
N LYS A 140 15.35 0.19 6.54
CA LYS A 140 15.84 -1.14 6.92
C LYS A 140 15.43 -1.52 8.34
N ALA A 141 14.59 -0.73 9.01
CA ALA A 141 14.14 -1.00 10.38
C ALA A 141 13.49 -2.38 10.48
N ARG A 142 13.76 -3.07 11.60
CA ARG A 142 13.17 -4.35 11.97
C ARG A 142 12.81 -4.30 13.45
N ASN A 143 11.70 -4.95 13.82
CA ASN A 143 11.27 -5.05 15.22
C ASN A 143 11.97 -6.16 16.02
N GLY A 144 12.99 -6.82 15.45
CA GLY A 144 13.73 -7.92 16.09
C GLY A 144 12.98 -9.27 16.16
N LEU A 145 11.69 -9.32 15.82
CA LEU A 145 10.90 -10.55 15.85
C LEU A 145 11.06 -11.34 14.54
N ARG A 146 10.80 -12.66 14.62
CA ARG A 146 10.86 -13.60 13.49
C ARG A 146 9.45 -14.12 13.14
N GLY A 147 9.36 -14.81 11.99
CA GLY A 147 8.11 -15.43 11.53
C GLY A 147 7.01 -14.42 11.25
N LYS A 148 5.76 -14.77 11.57
CA LYS A 148 4.56 -13.95 11.30
C LYS A 148 4.59 -12.56 11.96
N MET A 149 5.29 -12.44 13.10
CA MET A 149 5.38 -11.22 13.91
C MET A 149 6.56 -10.32 13.56
N GLY A 150 7.45 -10.76 12.65
CA GLY A 150 8.53 -9.90 12.16
C GLY A 150 7.96 -8.71 11.39
N ALA A 151 8.41 -7.51 11.71
CA ALA A 151 8.03 -6.25 11.06
C ALA A 151 9.23 -5.64 10.33
N ARG A 152 8.98 -5.01 9.17
CA ARG A 152 10.04 -4.44 8.32
C ARG A 152 9.63 -3.11 7.70
N GLY A 153 10.62 -2.28 7.38
CA GLY A 153 10.41 -1.09 6.57
C GLY A 153 10.00 0.15 7.34
N LEU A 154 9.67 1.20 6.59
CA LEU A 154 9.31 2.50 7.11
C LEU A 154 8.05 2.45 7.99
N MET A 155 7.05 1.68 7.57
CA MET A 155 5.78 1.55 8.30
C MET A 155 5.71 0.31 9.20
N GLN A 156 6.82 -0.44 9.36
CA GLN A 156 6.89 -1.68 10.15
C GLN A 156 5.72 -2.65 9.84
N VAL A 157 5.49 -2.94 8.56
CA VAL A 157 4.44 -3.88 8.15
C VAL A 157 4.86 -5.30 8.58
N LEU A 158 3.97 -6.02 9.26
CA LEU A 158 4.23 -7.40 9.70
C LEU A 158 4.30 -8.35 8.51
N ASN A 159 5.15 -9.38 8.59
CA ASN A 159 5.23 -10.44 7.58
C ASN A 159 3.86 -11.09 7.34
N GLN A 160 3.06 -11.30 8.39
CA GLN A 160 1.69 -11.78 8.24
C GLN A 160 0.79 -10.79 7.49
N SER A 161 0.93 -9.49 7.78
CA SER A 161 0.16 -8.45 7.09
C SER A 161 0.48 -8.37 5.60
N VAL A 162 1.75 -8.56 5.22
CA VAL A 162 2.15 -8.66 3.80
C VAL A 162 1.45 -9.82 3.11
N GLN A 163 1.33 -10.99 3.77
CA GLN A 163 0.57 -12.11 3.20
C GLN A 163 -0.92 -11.81 3.08
N LEU A 164 -1.49 -11.16 4.10
CA LEU A 164 -2.90 -10.78 4.12
C LEU A 164 -3.26 -9.75 3.04
N LEU A 165 -2.34 -8.85 2.67
CA LEU A 165 -2.52 -7.90 1.57
C LEU A 165 -2.75 -8.56 0.20
N LYS A 166 -2.42 -9.85 0.07
CA LYS A 166 -2.63 -10.67 -1.14
C LYS A 166 -3.91 -11.51 -1.08
N ASP A 167 -4.53 -11.65 0.08
CA ASP A 167 -5.61 -12.61 0.32
C ASP A 167 -6.97 -12.00 -0.06
N PRO A 168 -7.69 -12.59 -1.04
CA PRO A 168 -9.05 -12.20 -1.41
C PRO A 168 -10.04 -12.19 -0.25
N LYS A 169 -9.90 -13.11 0.70
CA LYS A 169 -10.80 -13.22 1.85
C LYS A 169 -10.60 -12.10 2.84
N GLU A 170 -9.34 -11.70 3.04
CA GLU A 170 -9.01 -10.62 3.97
C GLU A 170 -9.24 -9.25 3.32
N MET A 171 -8.70 -8.98 2.13
CA MET A 171 -8.77 -7.61 1.60
C MET A 171 -10.11 -7.30 0.93
N GLY A 172 -10.77 -8.29 0.34
CA GLY A 172 -11.96 -8.11 -0.49
C GLY A 172 -11.66 -7.52 -1.86
N ASP A 173 -10.86 -6.46 -1.93
CA ASP A 173 -10.49 -5.72 -3.14
C ASP A 173 -9.08 -5.08 -3.03
N HIS A 174 -8.61 -4.50 -4.15
CA HIS A 174 -7.40 -3.68 -4.24
C HIS A 174 -6.19 -4.27 -3.49
N PHE A 175 -5.70 -5.39 -4.00
CA PHE A 175 -4.64 -6.21 -3.42
C PHE A 175 -3.26 -5.59 -3.67
N VAL A 176 -2.34 -5.82 -2.75
CA VAL A 176 -0.94 -5.43 -2.90
C VAL A 176 -0.08 -6.69 -2.89
N ASN A 177 0.47 -7.04 -4.06
CA ASN A 177 1.23 -8.26 -4.25
C ASN A 177 2.74 -8.01 -4.13
N LEU A 178 3.21 -8.02 -2.87
CA LEU A 178 4.60 -7.78 -2.48
C LEU A 178 5.11 -8.86 -1.53
N ASP A 179 6.41 -9.09 -1.49
CA ASP A 179 7.04 -10.03 -0.56
C ASP A 179 7.65 -9.33 0.67
N ASN A 180 8.02 -10.11 1.69
CA ASN A 180 8.56 -9.55 2.94
C ASN A 180 9.89 -8.80 2.73
N ASP A 181 10.65 -9.14 1.69
CA ASP A 181 11.91 -8.46 1.35
C ASP A 181 11.66 -7.10 0.69
N ASP A 182 10.52 -6.95 0.01
CA ASP A 182 10.05 -5.71 -0.62
C ASP A 182 9.82 -4.60 0.40
N MET A 183 9.53 -4.96 1.66
CA MET A 183 9.25 -3.98 2.72
C MET A 183 10.46 -3.11 3.08
N THR A 184 11.66 -3.45 2.62
CA THR A 184 12.84 -2.60 2.80
C THR A 184 12.97 -1.50 1.74
N ASP A 185 12.16 -1.57 0.68
CA ASP A 185 12.00 -0.49 -0.29
C ASP A 185 11.02 0.56 0.26
N PRO A 186 11.41 1.85 0.36
CA PRO A 186 10.55 2.91 0.85
C PRO A 186 9.20 3.04 0.14
N ASN A 187 9.20 2.96 -1.19
CA ASN A 187 8.01 3.15 -2.01
C ASN A 187 7.01 2.01 -1.77
N LEU A 188 7.50 0.78 -1.80
CA LEU A 188 6.70 -0.42 -1.58
C LEU A 188 6.19 -0.50 -0.13
N SER A 189 7.04 -0.16 0.84
CA SER A 189 6.69 -0.14 2.28
C SER A 189 5.58 0.86 2.58
N ILE A 190 5.67 2.08 2.05
CA ILE A 190 4.65 3.13 2.26
C ILE A 190 3.33 2.75 1.57
N CYS A 191 3.38 2.29 0.32
CA CYS A 191 2.20 1.82 -0.41
C CYS A 191 1.45 0.72 0.37
N ALA A 192 2.18 -0.32 0.79
CA ALA A 192 1.61 -1.45 1.51
C ALA A 192 1.09 -1.06 2.90
N GLY A 193 1.86 -0.26 3.65
CA GLY A 193 1.50 0.17 5.00
C GLY A 193 0.25 1.05 5.02
N ILE A 194 0.10 1.97 4.06
CA ILE A 194 -1.12 2.77 3.93
C ILE A 194 -2.32 1.87 3.58
N ARG A 195 -2.22 0.99 2.58
CA ARG A 195 -3.30 0.06 2.23
C ARG A 195 -3.75 -0.77 3.44
N TRP A 196 -2.79 -1.24 4.24
CA TRP A 196 -3.06 -1.99 5.45
C TRP A 196 -3.73 -1.15 6.53
N LEU A 197 -3.31 0.10 6.71
CA LEU A 197 -3.95 1.04 7.64
C LEU A 197 -5.42 1.29 7.28
N PHE A 198 -5.73 1.46 6.00
CA PHE A 198 -7.12 1.53 5.51
C PHE A 198 -7.90 0.27 5.85
N ARG A 199 -7.34 -0.92 5.62
CA ARG A 199 -7.99 -2.18 5.97
C ARG A 199 -8.26 -2.28 7.48
N LYS A 200 -7.32 -1.84 8.32
CA LYS A 200 -7.53 -1.77 9.78
C LYS A 200 -8.69 -0.86 10.15
N LYS A 201 -8.79 0.31 9.53
CA LYS A 201 -9.92 1.22 9.74
C LYS A 201 -11.24 0.59 9.33
N GLN A 202 -11.32 0.01 8.13
CA GLN A 202 -12.51 -0.68 7.63
C GLN A 202 -12.97 -1.80 8.56
N LEU A 203 -12.03 -2.64 9.04
CA LEU A 203 -12.33 -3.71 10.00
C LEU A 203 -12.87 -3.17 11.33
N LEU A 204 -12.32 -2.07 11.84
CA LEU A 204 -12.79 -1.48 13.08
C LEU A 204 -14.19 -0.88 12.92
N GLU A 205 -14.44 -0.20 11.80
CA GLU A 205 -15.75 0.38 11.49
C GLU A 205 -16.81 -0.70 11.27
N ALA A 206 -16.47 -1.82 10.62
CA ALA A 206 -17.39 -2.95 10.47
C ALA A 206 -17.80 -3.58 11.80
N ASN A 207 -16.92 -3.54 12.81
CA ASN A 207 -17.17 -4.09 14.14
C ASN A 207 -17.75 -3.05 15.13
N SER A 208 -17.86 -1.78 14.71
CA SER A 208 -18.29 -0.67 15.57
C SER A 208 -19.60 -0.07 15.07
N LYS A 209 -20.50 0.28 16.00
CA LYS A 209 -21.70 1.06 15.67
C LYS A 209 -21.40 2.56 15.49
N LYS A 210 -20.16 2.99 15.65
CA LYS A 210 -19.73 4.40 15.60
C LYS A 210 -18.69 4.63 14.50
N SER A 211 -18.73 5.82 13.89
CA SER A 211 -17.65 6.30 13.03
C SER A 211 -16.38 6.45 13.85
N LEU A 212 -15.28 5.88 13.36
CA LEU A 212 -13.99 5.90 14.04
C LEU A 212 -13.05 6.91 13.40
N SER A 213 -12.08 7.38 14.16
CA SER A 213 -11.04 8.28 13.67
C SER A 213 -9.90 7.50 12.99
N TRP A 214 -9.01 8.20 12.30
CA TRP A 214 -7.74 7.60 11.86
C TRP A 214 -6.84 7.24 13.05
N ARG A 215 -6.90 8.00 14.14
CA ARG A 215 -6.16 7.70 15.37
C ARG A 215 -6.54 6.33 15.95
N ASP A 216 -7.82 5.95 15.92
CA ASP A 216 -8.27 4.62 16.35
C ASP A 216 -7.68 3.50 15.48
N ALA A 217 -7.61 3.74 14.17
CA ALA A 217 -6.95 2.83 13.24
C ALA A 217 -5.45 2.70 13.53
N ILE A 218 -4.77 3.79 13.88
CA ILE A 218 -3.36 3.79 14.29
C ILE A 218 -3.17 2.97 15.58
N ILE A 219 -4.00 3.16 16.60
CA ILE A 219 -3.93 2.36 17.84
C ILE A 219 -4.02 0.87 17.52
N LYS A 220 -4.95 0.48 16.65
CA LYS A 220 -5.08 -0.92 16.22
C LYS A 220 -3.93 -1.40 15.35
N TYR A 221 -3.38 -0.53 14.51
CA TYR A 221 -2.25 -0.82 13.64
C TYR A 221 -1.01 -1.15 14.49
N LYS A 222 -0.64 -0.25 15.42
CA LYS A 222 0.57 -0.38 16.24
C LYS A 222 0.47 -1.51 17.25
N LYS A 223 -0.74 -1.84 17.74
CA LYS A 223 -0.96 -2.72 18.90
C LYS A 223 -0.06 -2.35 20.09
N ALA A 224 0.20 -1.06 20.26
CA ALA A 224 1.24 -0.55 21.15
C ALA A 224 0.66 0.07 22.42
N GLU A 225 1.52 0.18 23.43
CA GLU A 225 1.22 0.86 24.69
C GLU A 225 0.95 2.36 24.49
N LYS A 226 0.25 2.96 25.47
CA LYS A 226 -0.13 4.38 25.47
C LYS A 226 1.01 5.32 25.12
N LYS A 227 2.22 5.10 25.67
CA LYS A 227 3.42 5.93 25.41
C LYS A 227 3.77 6.06 23.91
N HIS A 228 3.54 5.01 23.13
CA HIS A 228 3.82 5.03 21.69
C HIS A 228 2.77 5.82 20.92
N ILE A 229 1.53 5.82 21.41
CA ILE A 229 0.43 6.61 20.85
C ILE A 229 0.62 8.08 21.20
N ASP A 230 1.00 8.39 22.44
CA ASP A 230 1.25 9.77 22.89
C ASP A 230 2.38 10.42 22.06
N ARG A 231 3.46 9.68 21.77
CA ARG A 231 4.55 10.14 20.89
C ARG A 231 4.09 10.37 19.45
N PHE A 232 3.20 9.51 18.94
CA PHE A 232 2.59 9.70 17.63
C PHE A 232 1.75 10.99 17.61
N ASP A 233 0.93 11.22 18.63
CA ASP A 233 0.09 12.41 18.73
C ASP A 233 0.92 13.68 18.85
N GLU A 234 2.07 13.63 19.51
CA GLU A 234 3.04 14.73 19.59
C GLU A 234 3.59 15.09 18.21
N TYR A 235 4.11 14.12 17.46
CA TYR A 235 4.64 14.35 16.11
C TYR A 235 3.57 14.85 15.15
N TYR A 236 2.36 14.28 15.21
CA TYR A 236 1.25 14.76 14.40
C TYR A 236 0.88 16.20 14.76
N ARG A 237 0.77 16.55 16.05
CA ARG A 237 0.53 17.93 16.49
C ARG A 237 1.63 18.89 16.03
N LYS A 238 2.90 18.47 16.05
CA LYS A 238 4.03 19.27 15.56
C LYS A 238 3.86 19.61 14.07
N LEU A 239 3.53 18.63 13.23
CA LEU A 239 3.28 18.86 11.79
C LEU A 239 2.13 19.85 11.55
N LYS A 240 1.06 19.78 12.35
CA LYS A 240 -0.11 20.67 12.18
C LYS A 240 0.18 22.13 12.58
N ARG A 241 1.28 22.40 13.30
CA ARG A 241 1.72 23.76 13.67
C ARG A 241 2.60 24.44 12.63
N ILE A 242 3.10 23.69 11.64
CA ILE A 242 3.97 24.23 10.57
C ILE A 242 3.13 24.90 9.46
N LYS A 243 1.81 24.68 9.45
CA LYS A 243 0.87 25.19 8.44
C LYS A 243 0.39 26.59 8.75
#